data_AF-A0AAV6X684-F1
#
_entry.id   AF-A0AAV6X684-F1
#
_cell.length_a   1.000
_cell.length_b   1.000
_cell.length_c   1.000
_cell.angle_alpha   90.00
_cell.angle_beta   90.00
_cell.angle_gamma   90.00
#
_symmetry.space_group_name_H-M   'P 1'
#
loop_
_entity.id
_entity.type
_entity.pdbx_description
1 polymer ?
#
loop_
_entity_poly.entity_id
_entity_poly.type
_entity_poly.pdbx_seq_one_letter_code
_entity_poly.pdbx_strand_id
1 'polypeptide(L)'
;MEQPLLSAERSGSERWSSYEHVGRAGSVIPTASLAGNEVSVDEIRSAAPFSDPYPPSLHAPLLNSPEPVYPNEQVIRYAQGAHYGHLREDSANVQRQVLDEVEIRELLIDHVGHRCCWGSRPARTWNIHAVEDCNVYVGTLETFFEERETIIEKQPHLGGEVDGKDKGPELGIWELDLRSEFPVLFTPHKESRSVIPHSEVVDKCSGCAGKGNIVCPTCNADKEPGFFKENQMSQCPTCYGRGLIAHQDGSDTICQKCNGKGKLPCATCGSRGLIKCETCRGGGSLLTRQVALVRWKTLLARKVSATSGAASVPDDVFHRAKGMQLCNTQAYQCTPAFFADSYFLNKFSSEVIAERASVPPTARVICERHTISVVPVTRVTMTRQRRSFSFYIIGTGREVYLKDSYPSRFCWGLCPCLEWLKL
;
A
#
# COMPACT_ATOMS: atom_id res chain seq x y z
N MET A 1 59.61 39.92 -6.66
CA MET A 1 59.54 39.52 -5.25
C MET A 1 58.09 39.22 -4.92
N GLU A 2 57.88 38.02 -4.37
CA GLU A 2 56.76 37.61 -3.49
C GLU A 2 55.40 37.21 -4.11
N GLN A 3 55.20 35.88 -4.16
CA GLN A 3 53.95 35.17 -3.82
C GLN A 3 53.89 35.02 -2.26
N PRO A 4 52.81 34.53 -1.57
CA PRO A 4 51.74 33.64 -2.07
C PRO A 4 50.33 33.66 -1.39
N LEU A 5 49.43 32.82 -1.94
CA LEU A 5 48.32 32.04 -1.34
C LEU A 5 47.13 32.75 -0.63
N LEU A 6 45.91 32.55 -1.18
CA LEU A 6 44.74 32.07 -0.42
C LEU A 6 43.76 31.30 -1.34
N SER A 7 43.39 30.10 -0.88
CA SER A 7 42.44 29.14 -1.41
C SER A 7 41.01 29.39 -0.90
N ALA A 8 39.99 29.16 -1.73
CA ALA A 8 38.63 28.84 -1.26
C ALA A 8 37.90 27.97 -2.28
N GLU A 9 37.36 26.87 -1.77
CA GLU A 9 36.78 25.74 -2.50
C GLU A 9 35.34 25.97 -2.96
N ARG A 10 34.96 25.15 -3.95
CA ARG A 10 33.61 24.97 -4.50
C ARG A 10 32.72 24.17 -3.54
N SER A 11 31.46 24.58 -3.45
CA SER A 11 30.29 23.71 -3.29
C SER A 11 29.19 24.37 -4.14
N GLY A 12 28.59 23.76 -5.17
CA GLY A 12 27.96 22.46 -5.16
C GLY A 12 26.45 22.69 -5.33
N SER A 13 26.05 23.10 -6.54
CA SER A 13 24.67 23.43 -6.93
C SER A 13 23.93 22.17 -7.37
N GLU A 14 22.83 21.83 -6.70
CA GLU A 14 21.83 20.89 -7.21
C GLU A 14 20.46 21.60 -7.33
N ARG A 15 20.20 21.99 -8.58
CA ARG A 15 18.90 22.16 -9.23
C ARG A 15 17.88 21.13 -8.77
N TRP A 16 16.65 21.56 -8.45
CA TRP A 16 15.44 20.83 -8.86
C TRP A 16 14.39 21.78 -9.44
N SER A 17 13.74 21.24 -10.47
CA SER A 17 13.00 21.90 -11.53
C SER A 17 11.63 22.41 -11.08
N SER A 18 11.35 23.64 -11.47
CA SER A 18 10.02 24.26 -11.53
C SER A 18 9.13 23.57 -12.56
N TYR A 19 7.84 23.41 -12.23
CA TYR A 19 6.75 23.46 -13.20
C TYR A 19 5.68 24.40 -12.66
N GLU A 20 5.64 25.59 -13.24
CA GLU A 20 4.53 26.53 -13.18
C GLU A 20 3.44 26.06 -14.16
N HIS A 21 2.19 25.98 -13.69
CA HIS A 21 1.01 26.42 -14.44
C HIS A 21 -0.22 26.30 -13.54
N VAL A 22 -0.57 27.39 -12.85
CA VAL A 22 -1.96 27.60 -12.42
C VAL A 22 -2.34 29.04 -12.73
N GLY A 23 -3.24 29.17 -13.70
CA GLY A 23 -3.83 30.44 -14.13
C GLY A 23 -4.59 31.10 -13.00
N ARG A 24 -4.32 32.40 -12.87
CA ARG A 24 -4.98 33.36 -11.99
C ARG A 24 -6.40 33.61 -12.50
N ALA A 25 -7.42 33.27 -11.72
CA ALA A 25 -8.75 33.83 -11.86
C ALA A 25 -9.22 34.29 -10.48
N GLY A 26 -9.27 35.62 -10.32
CA GLY A 26 -9.83 36.25 -9.13
C GLY A 26 -11.36 36.15 -9.14
N SER A 27 -11.93 35.87 -7.98
CA SER A 27 -13.26 36.31 -7.64
C SER A 27 -13.27 36.70 -6.17
N VAL A 28 -13.42 38.01 -5.95
CA VAL A 28 -13.73 38.62 -4.67
C VAL A 28 -15.25 38.64 -4.57
N ILE A 29 -15.82 37.98 -3.55
CA ILE A 29 -17.19 38.25 -3.06
C ILE A 29 -17.15 38.19 -1.51
N PRO A 30 -17.87 39.08 -0.80
CA PRO A 30 -17.55 39.51 0.56
C PRO A 30 -18.18 38.66 1.68
N THR A 31 -17.63 38.88 2.88
CA THR A 31 -18.08 38.46 4.23
C THR A 31 -19.59 38.38 4.45
N ALA A 32 -20.04 37.26 5.05
CA ALA A 32 -21.12 37.24 6.01
C ALA A 32 -20.86 36.15 7.07
N SER A 33 -20.74 36.57 8.32
CA SER A 33 -20.66 35.71 9.50
C SER A 33 -21.93 34.86 9.61
N LEU A 34 -21.83 33.55 9.40
CA LEU A 34 -22.86 32.59 9.80
C LEU A 34 -22.39 31.90 11.08
N ALA A 35 -22.87 32.43 12.20
CA ALA A 35 -22.88 31.74 13.47
C ALA A 35 -23.91 30.61 13.41
N GLY A 36 -23.52 29.38 13.81
CA GLY A 36 -24.41 28.24 14.00
C GLY A 36 -24.32 27.17 12.92
N ASN A 37 -23.23 26.39 12.89
CA ASN A 37 -23.10 25.14 12.13
C ASN A 37 -22.78 23.96 13.07
N GLU A 38 -23.52 23.86 14.17
CA GLU A 38 -23.50 22.67 15.03
C GLU A 38 -24.75 21.84 14.72
N VAL A 39 -24.55 20.68 14.10
CA VAL A 39 -25.60 19.67 13.87
C VAL A 39 -26.11 19.20 15.22
N SER A 40 -27.42 19.19 15.42
CA SER A 40 -28.01 18.84 16.71
C SER A 40 -27.92 17.34 17.00
N VAL A 41 -27.94 16.96 18.29
CA VAL A 41 -27.87 15.54 18.72
C VAL A 41 -29.04 14.71 18.17
N ASP A 42 -30.18 15.35 17.90
CA ASP A 42 -31.34 14.68 17.32
C ASP A 42 -31.17 14.40 15.81
N GLU A 43 -30.42 15.26 15.09
CA GLU A 43 -30.04 15.03 13.68
C GLU A 43 -29.02 13.88 13.53
N ILE A 44 -28.18 13.64 14.54
CA ILE A 44 -27.27 12.48 14.59
C ILE A 44 -28.04 11.17 14.78
N ARG A 45 -29.15 11.21 15.54
CA ARG A 45 -29.96 10.03 15.88
C ARG A 45 -30.94 9.63 14.78
N SER A 46 -31.41 10.58 13.96
CA SER A 46 -32.32 10.31 12.82
C SER A 46 -31.59 9.80 11.57
N ALA A 47 -30.27 9.98 11.48
CA ALA A 47 -29.46 9.68 10.31
C ALA A 47 -29.16 8.20 10.06
N ALA A 48 -29.57 7.26 10.92
CA ALA A 48 -29.31 5.82 10.72
C ALA A 48 -30.38 5.18 9.82
N PRO A 49 -30.08 4.84 8.55
CA PRO A 49 -31.01 4.08 7.73
C PRO A 49 -30.70 2.59 7.88
N PHE A 50 -31.78 1.81 7.95
CA PHE A 50 -31.78 0.37 7.73
C PHE A 50 -30.95 0.01 6.50
N SER A 51 -29.93 -0.84 6.66
CA SER A 51 -29.19 -1.41 5.55
C SER A 51 -29.81 -2.77 5.22
N ASP A 52 -30.34 -2.94 4.00
CA ASP A 52 -30.69 -4.27 3.50
C ASP A 52 -29.41 -5.13 3.40
N PRO A 53 -29.36 -6.37 3.93
CA PRO A 53 -28.09 -7.10 4.06
C PRO A 53 -27.52 -7.71 2.76
N TYR A 54 -28.13 -7.51 1.59
CA TYR A 54 -27.72 -8.22 0.38
C TYR A 54 -27.72 -7.33 -0.88
N PRO A 55 -26.54 -6.97 -1.42
CA PRO A 55 -26.45 -6.60 -2.83
C PRO A 55 -26.66 -7.87 -3.69
N PRO A 56 -27.31 -7.78 -4.86
CA PRO A 56 -27.46 -8.92 -5.76
C PRO A 56 -26.06 -9.42 -6.16
N SER A 57 -25.83 -10.69 -5.90
CA SER A 57 -24.57 -11.40 -6.17
C SER A 57 -24.08 -11.13 -7.60
N LEU A 58 -22.88 -10.58 -7.73
CA LEU A 58 -22.18 -10.28 -8.99
C LEU A 58 -21.76 -11.52 -9.81
N HIS A 59 -22.47 -12.65 -9.65
CA HIS A 59 -22.31 -13.88 -10.42
C HIS A 59 -23.62 -14.42 -11.02
N ALA A 60 -24.71 -13.63 -10.99
CA ALA A 60 -26.03 -14.08 -11.41
C ALA A 60 -26.19 -14.58 -12.88
N PRO A 61 -25.33 -14.31 -13.89
CA PRO A 61 -25.63 -14.81 -15.24
C PRO A 61 -25.10 -16.22 -15.59
N LEU A 62 -24.42 -16.97 -14.71
CA LEU A 62 -23.78 -18.25 -15.10
C LEU A 62 -24.25 -19.51 -14.36
N LEU A 63 -25.43 -19.51 -13.75
CA LEU A 63 -25.99 -20.73 -13.14
C LEU A 63 -27.41 -20.99 -13.65
N ASN A 64 -27.53 -21.89 -14.62
CA ASN A 64 -28.75 -22.66 -14.83
C ASN A 64 -28.61 -24.00 -14.09
N SER A 65 -29.63 -24.35 -13.30
CA SER A 65 -29.99 -25.68 -12.72
C SER A 65 -29.72 -25.89 -11.21
N PRO A 66 -30.45 -26.81 -10.55
CA PRO A 66 -31.81 -26.62 -10.02
C PRO A 66 -31.83 -26.58 -8.48
N GLU A 67 -32.88 -25.99 -7.91
CA GLU A 67 -33.07 -25.81 -6.46
C GLU A 67 -33.08 -27.15 -5.68
N PRO A 68 -32.44 -27.20 -4.49
CA PRO A 68 -32.69 -28.28 -3.54
C PRO A 68 -33.98 -28.00 -2.77
N VAL A 69 -34.95 -28.90 -2.94
CA VAL A 69 -36.18 -28.98 -2.14
C VAL A 69 -35.84 -29.37 -0.70
N TYR A 70 -36.23 -28.55 0.28
CA TYR A 70 -36.42 -28.98 1.66
C TYR A 70 -37.72 -28.42 2.24
N PRO A 71 -38.40 -29.14 3.16
CA PRO A 71 -39.84 -29.07 3.34
C PRO A 71 -40.28 -27.99 4.34
N ASN A 72 -41.48 -27.46 4.07
CA ASN A 72 -42.26 -26.53 4.88
C ASN A 72 -42.42 -26.97 6.36
N GLU A 73 -42.15 -26.06 7.30
CA GLU A 73 -42.88 -25.98 8.56
C GLU A 73 -43.41 -24.55 8.80
N GLN A 74 -44.67 -24.41 8.38
CA GLN A 74 -45.78 -23.63 8.95
C GLN A 74 -45.52 -22.26 9.60
N VAL A 75 -45.84 -21.26 8.80
CA VAL A 75 -46.26 -19.90 9.14
C VAL A 75 -47.45 -19.93 10.13
N ILE A 76 -47.32 -19.22 11.25
CA ILE A 76 -48.48 -18.70 12.01
C ILE A 76 -48.41 -17.17 11.99
N ARG A 77 -49.40 -16.55 11.34
CA ARG A 77 -49.72 -15.12 11.41
C ARG A 77 -50.58 -14.84 12.66
N TYR A 78 -50.19 -13.87 13.47
CA TYR A 78 -51.10 -13.02 14.28
C TYR A 78 -50.44 -11.63 14.38
N ALA A 79 -51.01 -10.59 13.76
CA ALA A 79 -52.13 -9.74 14.20
C ALA A 79 -51.67 -8.62 15.15
N GLN A 80 -52.05 -7.39 14.80
CA GLN A 80 -51.80 -6.14 15.50
C GLN A 80 -52.24 -6.20 16.97
N GLY A 81 -51.37 -5.76 17.88
CA GLY A 81 -51.71 -5.59 19.28
C GLY A 81 -50.60 -4.85 20.02
N ALA A 82 -50.93 -3.64 20.46
CA ALA A 82 -50.08 -2.83 21.31
C ALA A 82 -49.87 -3.51 22.67
N HIS A 83 -48.61 -3.67 23.10
CA HIS A 83 -48.24 -3.67 24.52
C HIS A 83 -46.79 -3.20 24.70
N TYR A 84 -46.65 -2.23 25.59
CA TYR A 84 -45.42 -1.65 26.09
C TYR A 84 -44.54 -2.68 26.79
N GLY A 85 -43.21 -2.50 26.70
CA GLY A 85 -42.29 -2.86 27.78
C GLY A 85 -41.07 -3.67 27.37
N HIS A 86 -39.91 -3.09 27.64
CA HIS A 86 -38.59 -3.73 27.72
C HIS A 86 -37.97 -4.30 26.44
N LEU A 87 -37.19 -3.45 25.77
CA LEU A 87 -35.77 -3.67 25.43
C LEU A 87 -35.26 -2.35 24.83
N ARG A 88 -35.18 -1.32 25.68
CA ARG A 88 -34.67 0.01 25.33
C ARG A 88 -33.71 0.44 26.44
N GLU A 89 -32.65 -0.34 26.64
CA GLU A 89 -31.64 -0.01 27.66
C GLU A 89 -30.24 0.25 27.07
N ASP A 90 -29.92 -0.15 25.83
CA ASP A 90 -28.57 0.10 25.27
C ASP A 90 -28.48 1.27 24.28
N SER A 91 -29.60 1.87 23.86
CA SER A 91 -29.61 3.01 22.92
C SER A 91 -29.80 4.38 23.59
N ALA A 92 -29.84 4.42 24.93
CA ALA A 92 -30.08 5.64 25.70
C ALA A 92 -28.79 6.30 26.24
N ASN A 93 -27.61 5.70 26.04
CA ASN A 93 -26.37 6.17 26.66
C ASN A 93 -25.41 6.93 25.72
N VAL A 94 -25.92 7.47 24.60
CA VAL A 94 -25.24 8.59 23.90
C VAL A 94 -25.72 9.90 24.52
N GLN A 95 -25.57 9.95 25.84
CA GLN A 95 -25.64 11.18 26.60
C GLN A 95 -24.36 11.92 26.24
N ARG A 96 -24.50 13.15 25.76
CA ARG A 96 -23.45 14.17 25.63
C ARG A 96 -22.41 13.91 26.73
N GLN A 97 -21.26 13.31 26.40
CA GLN A 97 -20.17 13.18 27.37
C GLN A 97 -19.58 14.57 27.48
N VAL A 98 -20.29 15.44 28.19
CA VAL A 98 -19.75 16.70 28.68
C VAL A 98 -18.63 16.28 29.59
N LEU A 99 -17.40 16.34 29.08
CA LEU A 99 -16.21 16.05 29.86
C LEU A 99 -16.20 17.04 31.03
N ASP A 100 -16.19 16.51 32.25
CA ASP A 100 -16.09 17.36 33.42
C ASP A 100 -14.66 17.92 33.56
N GLU A 101 -14.48 18.91 34.44
CA GLU A 101 -13.17 19.51 34.66
C GLU A 101 -12.13 18.49 35.17
N VAL A 102 -12.56 17.47 35.92
CA VAL A 102 -11.67 16.46 36.49
C VAL A 102 -11.11 15.59 35.37
N GLU A 103 -11.97 15.06 34.51
CA GLU A 103 -11.61 14.24 33.36
C GLU A 103 -10.70 15.00 32.39
N ILE A 104 -11.03 16.28 32.09
CA ILE A 104 -10.21 17.13 31.21
C ILE A 104 -8.79 17.29 31.78
N ARG A 105 -8.66 17.52 33.09
CA ARG A 105 -7.36 17.66 33.75
C ARG A 105 -6.60 16.35 33.78
N GLU A 106 -7.25 15.23 34.06
CA GLU A 106 -6.62 13.92 34.08
C GLU A 106 -6.03 13.56 32.72
N LEU A 107 -6.79 13.73 31.64
CA LEU A 107 -6.33 13.51 30.27
C LEU A 107 -5.12 14.37 29.92
N LEU A 108 -5.15 15.66 30.28
CA LEU A 108 -4.02 16.55 30.05
C LEU A 108 -2.79 16.17 30.89
N ILE A 109 -2.98 15.82 32.16
CA ILE A 109 -1.90 15.41 33.07
C ILE A 109 -1.22 14.14 32.54
N ASP A 110 -2.01 13.16 32.10
CA ASP A 110 -1.50 11.93 31.51
C ASP A 110 -0.67 12.23 30.25
N HIS A 111 -1.22 13.01 29.31
CA HIS A 111 -0.50 13.40 28.10
C HIS A 111 0.81 14.16 28.35
N VAL A 112 0.79 15.09 29.32
CA VAL A 112 1.97 15.86 29.73
C VAL A 112 3.00 14.95 30.42
N GLY A 113 2.55 13.99 31.22
CA GLY A 113 3.40 13.04 31.94
C GLY A 113 4.27 12.19 31.02
N HIS A 114 3.78 11.90 29.81
CA HIS A 114 4.53 11.19 28.78
C HIS A 114 5.60 12.03 28.07
N ARG A 115 5.76 13.32 28.39
CA ARG A 115 6.73 14.23 27.76
C ARG A 115 7.76 14.76 28.77
N CYS A 116 9.00 14.27 28.65
CA CYS A 116 10.09 14.51 29.61
C CYS A 116 10.36 15.97 29.98
N CYS A 117 10.07 16.92 29.09
CA CYS A 117 10.37 18.34 29.32
C CYS A 117 9.16 19.18 29.68
N TRP A 118 7.99 18.59 29.90
CA TRP A 118 6.78 19.35 30.19
C TRP A 118 6.44 19.28 31.68
N GLY A 119 6.42 20.44 32.33
CA GLY A 119 6.07 20.52 33.75
C GLY A 119 4.58 20.26 33.97
N SER A 120 4.22 19.52 35.01
CA SER A 120 2.81 19.21 35.33
C SER A 120 2.01 20.39 35.91
N ARG A 121 2.70 21.47 36.33
CA ARG A 121 2.06 22.62 37.00
C ARG A 121 0.95 23.27 36.18
N PRO A 122 1.12 23.61 34.89
CA PRO A 122 0.02 24.17 34.12
C PRO A 122 -1.21 23.28 34.05
N ALA A 123 -1.05 21.99 33.73
CA ALA A 123 -2.15 21.03 33.71
C ALA A 123 -2.90 20.90 35.05
N ARG A 124 -2.19 21.03 36.18
CA ARG A 124 -2.77 20.90 37.53
C ARG A 124 -3.33 22.18 38.13
N THR A 125 -2.90 23.36 37.69
CA THR A 125 -3.16 24.61 38.43
C THR A 125 -3.71 25.76 37.60
N TRP A 126 -3.67 25.68 36.27
CA TRP A 126 -4.29 26.72 35.45
C TRP A 126 -5.81 26.56 35.48
N ASN A 127 -6.53 27.66 35.28
CA ASN A 127 -7.99 27.64 35.27
C ASN A 127 -8.47 27.24 33.88
N ILE A 128 -9.43 26.32 33.80
CA ILE A 128 -10.15 26.06 32.56
C ILE A 128 -11.05 27.26 32.30
N HIS A 129 -10.74 28.03 31.26
CA HIS A 129 -11.46 29.25 30.92
C HIS A 129 -12.60 28.98 29.93
N ALA A 130 -12.37 28.08 28.97
CA ALA A 130 -13.38 27.71 27.98
C ALA A 130 -13.23 26.23 27.59
N VAL A 131 -14.37 25.59 27.35
CA VAL A 131 -14.51 24.24 26.81
C VAL A 131 -15.50 24.36 25.65
N GLU A 132 -15.04 24.07 24.44
CA GLU A 132 -15.79 24.31 23.21
C GLU A 132 -15.89 23.01 22.41
N ASP A 133 -17.10 22.64 22.02
CA ASP A 133 -17.34 21.49 21.14
C ASP A 133 -17.06 21.89 19.69
N CYS A 134 -16.06 21.27 19.09
CA CYS A 134 -15.50 21.61 17.78
C CYS A 134 -15.56 20.41 16.83
N ASN A 135 -16.68 19.66 16.83
CA ASN A 135 -16.86 18.41 16.08
C ASN A 135 -16.32 18.50 14.64
N VAL A 136 -15.72 17.41 14.19
CA VAL A 136 -15.11 17.29 12.87
C VAL A 136 -15.76 16.15 12.12
N TYR A 137 -16.11 16.37 10.85
CA TYR A 137 -16.69 15.35 10.00
C TYR A 137 -15.63 14.80 9.06
N VAL A 138 -15.52 13.47 9.01
CA VAL A 138 -14.56 12.75 8.16
C VAL A 138 -15.35 11.88 7.21
N GLY A 139 -15.16 12.12 5.92
CA GLY A 139 -15.76 11.34 4.85
C GLY A 139 -14.70 10.56 4.09
N THR A 140 -15.00 9.30 3.78
CA THR A 140 -14.11 8.44 3.00
C THR A 140 -14.87 7.72 1.90
N LEU A 141 -14.28 7.67 0.71
CA LEU A 141 -14.71 6.79 -0.37
C LEU A 141 -13.57 5.83 -0.69
N GLU A 142 -13.81 4.55 -0.40
CA GLU A 142 -12.90 3.46 -0.77
C GLU A 142 -13.39 2.84 -2.08
N THR A 143 -12.55 2.84 -3.11
CA THR A 143 -12.83 2.20 -4.40
C THR A 143 -11.95 0.97 -4.53
N PHE A 144 -12.57 -0.21 -4.46
CA PHE A 144 -11.92 -1.51 -4.60
C PHE A 144 -12.07 -2.03 -6.03
N PHE A 145 -10.94 -2.35 -6.66
CA PHE A 145 -10.88 -2.74 -8.07
C PHE A 145 -9.81 -3.81 -8.30
N GLU A 146 -9.92 -4.43 -9.47
CA GLU A 146 -9.04 -5.49 -9.95
C GLU A 146 -8.39 -5.09 -11.27
N GLU A 147 -7.08 -5.32 -11.36
CA GLU A 147 -6.28 -5.20 -12.56
C GLU A 147 -5.77 -6.59 -12.95
N ARG A 148 -5.75 -6.88 -14.25
CA ARG A 148 -5.08 -8.07 -14.78
C ARG A 148 -4.14 -7.67 -15.91
N GLU A 149 -2.94 -8.24 -15.91
CA GLU A 149 -2.00 -8.15 -17.02
C GLU A 149 -1.39 -9.52 -17.35
N THR A 150 -1.06 -9.73 -18.62
CA THR A 150 -0.39 -10.96 -19.05
C THR A 150 1.10 -10.72 -19.12
N ILE A 151 1.88 -11.58 -18.47
CA ILE A 151 3.34 -11.63 -18.59
C ILE A 151 3.78 -12.93 -19.24
N ILE A 152 4.89 -12.88 -19.97
CA ILE A 152 5.49 -14.06 -20.61
C ILE A 152 6.62 -14.56 -19.73
N GLU A 153 6.51 -15.81 -19.28
CA GLU A 153 7.60 -16.50 -18.60
C GLU A 153 8.28 -17.49 -19.54
N LYS A 154 9.62 -17.56 -19.46
CA LYS A 154 10.43 -18.51 -20.23
C LYS A 154 11.29 -19.32 -19.27
N GLN A 155 11.26 -20.64 -19.40
CA GLN A 155 12.08 -21.55 -18.63
C GLN A 155 12.73 -22.62 -19.52
N PRO A 156 13.88 -23.22 -19.12
CA PRO A 156 14.45 -24.35 -19.83
C PRO A 156 13.43 -25.49 -19.97
N HIS A 157 13.21 -25.99 -21.17
CA HIS A 157 12.41 -27.20 -21.37
C HIS A 157 13.32 -28.42 -21.29
N LEU A 158 13.14 -29.23 -20.24
CA LEU A 158 13.95 -30.43 -19.97
C LEU A 158 13.22 -31.72 -20.38
N GLY A 159 12.19 -31.61 -21.23
CA GLY A 159 11.22 -32.66 -21.50
C GLY A 159 10.01 -32.58 -20.58
N GLY A 160 9.00 -33.40 -20.86
CA GLY A 160 7.73 -33.45 -20.14
C GLY A 160 6.54 -33.10 -21.03
N GLU A 161 5.34 -33.32 -20.51
CA GLU A 161 4.14 -32.86 -21.19
C GLU A 161 4.05 -31.34 -21.19
N VAL A 162 3.52 -30.79 -22.27
CA VAL A 162 3.29 -29.35 -22.47
C VAL A 162 1.79 -29.14 -22.46
N ASP A 163 1.33 -28.12 -21.74
CA ASP A 163 -0.05 -27.68 -21.80
C ASP A 163 -0.24 -26.62 -22.89
N GLY A 164 -0.21 -27.08 -24.14
CA GLY A 164 -0.31 -26.23 -25.32
C GLY A 164 -1.72 -26.14 -25.89
N LYS A 165 -1.83 -25.43 -27.02
CA LYS A 165 -3.09 -25.20 -27.75
C LYS A 165 -3.75 -26.46 -28.29
N ASP A 166 -3.01 -27.57 -28.34
CA ASP A 166 -3.52 -28.90 -28.70
C ASP A 166 -4.43 -29.49 -27.62
N LYS A 167 -4.28 -29.07 -26.35
CA LYS A 167 -5.10 -29.54 -25.22
C LYS A 167 -6.38 -28.72 -25.00
N GLY A 168 -6.50 -27.55 -25.63
CA GLY A 168 -7.68 -26.71 -25.55
C GLY A 168 -7.45 -25.28 -26.04
N PRO A 169 -8.51 -24.46 -26.17
CA PRO A 169 -8.37 -23.05 -26.47
C PRO A 169 -7.73 -22.32 -25.28
N GLU A 170 -6.83 -21.39 -25.59
CA GLU A 170 -6.24 -20.49 -24.61
C GLU A 170 -7.30 -19.53 -24.06
N LEU A 171 -7.40 -19.42 -22.73
CA LEU A 171 -8.39 -18.57 -22.08
C LEU A 171 -7.99 -17.09 -22.09
N GLY A 172 -8.99 -16.22 -22.25
CA GLY A 172 -8.79 -14.79 -22.04
C GLY A 172 -8.45 -14.47 -20.59
N ILE A 173 -7.66 -13.42 -20.36
CA ILE A 173 -7.18 -13.07 -19.00
C ILE A 173 -8.33 -12.84 -18.00
N TRP A 174 -9.48 -12.34 -18.47
CA TRP A 174 -10.67 -12.09 -17.66
C TRP A 174 -11.61 -13.29 -17.52
N GLU A 175 -11.35 -14.38 -18.25
CA GLU A 175 -12.11 -15.64 -18.20
C GLU A 175 -11.55 -16.60 -17.15
N LEU A 176 -10.35 -16.33 -16.64
CA LEU A 176 -9.73 -17.11 -15.57
C LEU A 176 -10.60 -17.09 -14.31
N ASP A 177 -10.90 -18.28 -13.79
CA ASP A 177 -11.54 -18.46 -12.48
C ASP A 177 -10.52 -18.24 -11.36
N LEU A 178 -10.71 -17.15 -10.61
CA LEU A 178 -9.85 -16.74 -9.51
C LEU A 178 -10.62 -16.64 -8.19
N ARG A 179 -11.75 -17.33 -8.05
CA ARG A 179 -12.59 -17.27 -6.84
C ARG A 179 -11.84 -17.65 -5.57
N SER A 180 -10.94 -18.64 -5.64
CA SER A 180 -10.10 -19.07 -4.51
C SER A 180 -9.03 -18.04 -4.14
N GLU A 181 -8.63 -17.20 -5.10
CA GLU A 181 -7.60 -16.18 -4.98
C GLU A 181 -8.17 -14.82 -4.57
N PHE A 182 -9.49 -14.64 -4.65
CA PHE A 182 -10.16 -13.38 -4.38
C PHE A 182 -9.96 -12.94 -2.92
N PRO A 183 -9.46 -11.72 -2.64
CA PRO A 183 -9.26 -11.23 -1.28
C PRO A 183 -10.56 -10.80 -0.62
N VAL A 184 -10.49 -10.58 0.71
CA VAL A 184 -11.53 -9.82 1.41
C VAL A 184 -11.63 -8.41 0.81
N LEU A 185 -12.87 -7.93 0.61
CA LEU A 185 -13.14 -6.61 0.06
C LEU A 185 -12.40 -5.52 0.84
N PHE A 186 -11.96 -4.50 0.10
CA PHE A 186 -11.21 -3.36 0.63
C PHE A 186 -9.84 -3.71 1.24
N THR A 187 -9.25 -4.85 0.85
CA THR A 187 -7.84 -5.13 1.11
C THR A 187 -6.98 -4.07 0.42
N PRO A 188 -6.03 -3.41 1.10
CA PRO A 188 -5.24 -2.33 0.51
C PRO A 188 -4.52 -2.73 -0.78
N HIS A 189 -3.91 -3.92 -0.76
CA HIS A 189 -3.22 -4.49 -1.91
C HIS A 189 -3.12 -6.02 -1.78
N LYS A 190 -3.43 -6.76 -2.84
CA LYS A 190 -3.10 -8.18 -3.02
C LYS A 190 -2.66 -8.42 -4.46
N GLU A 191 -1.64 -9.25 -4.64
CA GLU A 191 -1.19 -9.72 -5.95
C GLU A 191 -1.25 -11.24 -6.00
N SER A 192 -1.64 -11.77 -7.15
CA SER A 192 -1.69 -13.20 -7.45
C SER A 192 -1.14 -13.49 -8.84
N ARG A 193 -0.62 -14.71 -9.01
CA ARG A 193 -0.02 -15.21 -10.25
C ARG A 193 -0.65 -16.53 -10.60
N SER A 194 -1.27 -16.60 -11.77
CA SER A 194 -1.86 -17.83 -12.29
C SER A 194 -1.40 -18.09 -13.73
N VAL A 195 -1.00 -19.32 -14.03
CA VAL A 195 -0.65 -19.71 -15.40
C VAL A 195 -1.93 -19.77 -16.23
N ILE A 196 -1.92 -19.15 -17.41
CA ILE A 196 -3.05 -19.22 -18.33
C ILE A 196 -3.10 -20.64 -18.91
N PRO A 197 -4.20 -21.39 -18.74
CA PRO A 197 -4.33 -22.75 -19.27
C PRO A 197 -4.11 -22.79 -20.78
N HIS A 198 -3.47 -23.86 -21.25
CA HIS A 198 -3.20 -24.12 -22.68
C HIS A 198 -2.31 -23.06 -23.37
N SER A 199 -1.61 -22.23 -22.60
CA SER A 199 -0.75 -21.14 -23.11
C SER A 199 0.71 -21.55 -23.31
N GLU A 200 1.07 -22.80 -23.01
CA GLU A 200 2.46 -23.24 -23.08
C GLU A 200 2.88 -23.51 -24.53
N VAL A 201 4.08 -23.02 -24.88
CA VAL A 201 4.69 -23.17 -26.20
C VAL A 201 6.15 -23.52 -26.02
N VAL A 202 6.62 -24.54 -26.76
CA VAL A 202 8.05 -24.89 -26.78
C VAL A 202 8.71 -24.22 -27.97
N ASP A 203 9.59 -23.27 -27.66
CA ASP A 203 10.40 -22.55 -28.63
C ASP A 203 11.83 -23.10 -28.67
N LYS A 204 12.49 -22.97 -29.82
CA LYS A 204 13.93 -23.20 -29.90
C LYS A 204 14.65 -22.17 -29.03
N CYS A 205 15.60 -22.62 -28.22
CA CYS A 205 16.41 -21.71 -27.42
C CYS A 205 17.19 -20.76 -28.34
N SER A 206 16.92 -19.46 -28.21
CA SER A 206 17.56 -18.41 -28.99
C SER A 206 19.07 -18.34 -28.73
N GLY A 207 19.51 -18.57 -27.48
CA GLY A 207 20.92 -18.51 -27.09
C GLY A 207 21.80 -19.59 -27.71
N CYS A 208 21.24 -20.72 -28.16
CA CYS A 208 21.99 -21.79 -28.83
C CYS A 208 21.38 -22.24 -30.15
N ALA A 209 20.41 -21.49 -30.69
CA ALA A 209 19.66 -21.81 -31.90
C ALA A 209 19.15 -23.27 -31.95
N GLY A 210 18.62 -23.79 -30.83
CA GLY A 210 18.12 -25.16 -30.78
C GLY A 210 19.16 -26.25 -30.47
N LYS A 211 20.46 -25.93 -30.42
CA LYS A 211 21.53 -26.95 -30.34
C LYS A 211 21.80 -27.52 -28.94
N GLY A 212 21.31 -26.88 -27.89
CA GLY A 212 21.61 -27.24 -26.49
C GLY A 212 23.02 -26.89 -26.01
N ASN A 213 23.97 -26.72 -26.92
CA ASN A 213 25.35 -26.33 -26.63
C ASN A 213 25.74 -25.05 -27.37
N ILE A 214 26.65 -24.29 -26.79
CA ILE A 214 27.29 -23.12 -27.40
C ILE A 214 28.78 -23.37 -27.57
N VAL A 215 29.39 -22.65 -28.52
CA VAL A 215 30.82 -22.77 -28.79
C VAL A 215 31.60 -22.27 -27.58
N CYS A 216 32.64 -23.01 -27.18
CA CYS A 216 33.52 -22.60 -26.11
C CYS A 216 34.25 -21.30 -26.50
N PRO A 217 34.05 -20.19 -25.78
CA PRO A 217 34.63 -18.89 -26.14
C PRO A 217 36.16 -18.93 -26.00
N THR A 218 36.70 -19.72 -25.07
CA THR A 218 38.15 -19.87 -24.86
C THR A 218 38.85 -20.59 -26.03
N CYS A 219 38.18 -21.57 -26.64
CA CYS A 219 38.78 -22.37 -27.73
C CYS A 219 38.59 -21.74 -29.11
N ASN A 220 37.61 -20.84 -29.26
CA ASN A 220 37.15 -20.37 -30.56
C ASN A 220 36.84 -18.86 -30.57
N ALA A 221 37.56 -18.06 -29.78
CA ALA A 221 37.37 -16.61 -29.67
C ALA A 221 37.36 -15.88 -31.03
N ASP A 222 38.15 -16.37 -31.99
CA ASP A 222 38.40 -15.71 -33.28
C ASP A 222 37.78 -16.44 -34.48
N LYS A 223 36.73 -17.24 -34.27
CA LYS A 223 36.17 -18.09 -35.34
C LYS A 223 34.77 -17.67 -35.80
N GLU A 224 34.53 -17.91 -37.09
CA GLU A 224 33.25 -17.67 -37.72
C GLU A 224 32.13 -18.49 -37.05
N PRO A 225 30.93 -17.91 -36.90
CA PRO A 225 29.78 -18.60 -36.34
C PRO A 225 29.47 -19.90 -37.10
N GLY A 226 29.49 -21.04 -36.41
CA GLY A 226 29.10 -22.34 -36.98
C GLY A 226 30.19 -23.39 -37.04
N PHE A 227 31.47 -23.00 -36.94
CA PHE A 227 32.60 -23.91 -36.84
C PHE A 227 33.23 -23.86 -35.45
N PHE A 228 33.55 -25.02 -34.88
CA PHE A 228 34.25 -25.11 -33.61
C PHE A 228 35.36 -26.15 -33.69
N LYS A 229 36.43 -25.93 -32.93
CA LYS A 229 37.55 -26.85 -32.82
C LYS A 229 37.37 -27.77 -31.63
N GLU A 230 37.33 -29.06 -31.91
CA GLU A 230 37.45 -30.10 -30.90
C GLU A 230 38.92 -30.33 -30.52
N ASN A 231 39.13 -30.99 -29.37
CA ASN A 231 40.43 -31.41 -28.86
C ASN A 231 41.47 -30.29 -28.68
N GLN A 232 41.02 -29.04 -28.52
CA GLN A 232 41.92 -27.93 -28.21
C GLN A 232 42.53 -28.11 -26.82
N MET A 233 43.85 -28.15 -26.77
CA MET A 233 44.62 -28.30 -25.54
C MET A 233 45.58 -27.12 -25.39
N SER A 234 45.71 -26.59 -24.18
CA SER A 234 46.65 -25.54 -23.86
C SER A 234 47.99 -26.14 -23.44
N GLN A 235 49.08 -25.42 -23.65
CA GLN A 235 50.37 -25.83 -23.10
C GLN A 235 50.28 -25.86 -21.58
N CYS A 236 50.84 -26.91 -20.96
CA CYS A 236 50.91 -26.98 -19.52
C CYS A 236 51.82 -25.86 -19.00
N PRO A 237 51.32 -24.93 -18.18
CA PRO A 237 52.12 -23.78 -17.72
C PRO A 237 53.24 -24.19 -16.77
N THR A 238 53.15 -25.38 -16.18
CA THR A 238 54.15 -25.89 -15.22
C THR A 238 55.39 -26.47 -15.91
N CYS A 239 55.24 -27.08 -17.08
CA CYS A 239 56.36 -27.65 -17.84
C CYS A 239 56.56 -27.00 -19.22
N TYR A 240 55.84 -25.92 -19.51
CA TYR A 240 55.90 -25.17 -20.77
C TYR A 240 55.84 -26.05 -22.03
N GLY A 241 55.02 -27.11 -22.01
CA GLY A 241 54.91 -28.04 -23.14
C GLY A 241 55.83 -29.25 -23.11
N ARG A 242 56.84 -29.31 -22.23
CA ARG A 242 57.82 -30.42 -22.21
C ARG A 242 57.26 -31.75 -21.69
N GLY A 243 56.28 -31.71 -20.79
CA GLY A 243 55.83 -32.90 -20.07
C GLY A 243 56.74 -33.33 -18.90
N LEU A 244 57.93 -32.73 -18.79
CA LEU A 244 58.92 -32.97 -17.74
C LEU A 244 59.23 -31.67 -16.99
N ILE A 245 59.63 -31.78 -15.72
CA ILE A 245 60.12 -30.69 -14.88
C ILE A 245 61.61 -30.94 -14.63
N ALA A 246 62.45 -30.01 -15.08
CA ALA A 246 63.90 -30.07 -14.93
C ALA A 246 64.31 -29.53 -13.54
N HIS A 247 65.16 -30.28 -12.85
CA HIS A 247 65.70 -29.93 -11.54
C HIS A 247 67.12 -29.35 -11.65
N GLN A 248 67.57 -28.65 -10.62
CA GLN A 248 68.90 -28.02 -10.60
C GLN A 248 70.06 -29.04 -10.61
N ASP A 249 69.80 -30.27 -10.18
CA ASP A 249 70.75 -31.39 -10.21
C ASP A 249 70.85 -32.07 -11.58
N GLY A 250 70.12 -31.58 -12.58
CA GLY A 250 70.10 -32.11 -13.95
C GLY A 250 69.15 -33.31 -14.14
N SER A 251 68.40 -33.71 -13.11
CA SER A 251 67.39 -34.76 -13.23
C SER A 251 66.05 -34.21 -13.76
N ASP A 252 65.31 -35.03 -14.51
CA ASP A 252 63.98 -34.72 -15.01
C ASP A 252 62.92 -35.56 -14.28
N THR A 253 61.83 -34.93 -13.86
CA THR A 253 60.67 -35.64 -13.31
C THR A 253 59.44 -35.44 -14.17
N ILE A 254 58.57 -36.46 -14.21
CA ILE A 254 57.30 -36.37 -14.95
C ILE A 254 56.45 -35.27 -14.33
N CYS A 255 56.02 -34.31 -15.17
CA CYS A 255 55.13 -33.26 -14.74
C CYS A 255 53.78 -33.87 -14.34
N GLN A 256 53.49 -33.89 -13.04
CA GLN A 256 52.27 -34.47 -12.50
C GLN A 256 51.01 -33.75 -12.98
N LYS A 257 51.10 -32.43 -13.23
CA LYS A 257 49.96 -31.62 -13.66
C LYS A 257 49.39 -32.04 -15.02
N CYS A 258 50.26 -32.42 -15.96
CA CYS A 258 49.84 -32.91 -17.30
C CYS A 258 50.10 -34.40 -17.52
N ASN A 259 50.54 -35.10 -16.48
CA ASN A 259 50.93 -36.50 -16.50
C ASN A 259 51.85 -36.86 -17.68
N GLY A 260 52.90 -36.06 -17.88
CA GLY A 260 53.87 -36.29 -18.96
C GLY A 260 53.46 -35.79 -20.35
N LYS A 261 52.20 -35.37 -20.57
CA LYS A 261 51.69 -35.04 -21.91
C LYS A 261 52.10 -33.66 -22.44
N GLY A 262 52.62 -32.79 -21.57
CA GLY A 262 52.99 -31.40 -21.92
C GLY A 262 51.81 -30.46 -22.20
N LYS A 263 50.59 -30.99 -22.35
CA LYS A 263 49.37 -30.22 -22.65
C LYS A 263 48.27 -30.52 -21.65
N LEU A 264 47.40 -29.55 -21.41
CA LEU A 264 46.23 -29.67 -20.55
C LEU A 264 44.95 -29.47 -21.36
N PRO A 265 43.86 -30.15 -21.01
CA PRO A 265 42.59 -29.89 -21.65
C PRO A 265 42.13 -28.46 -21.36
N CYS A 266 41.31 -27.89 -22.26
CA CYS A 266 40.73 -26.57 -22.02
C CYS A 266 39.91 -26.60 -20.72
N ALA A 267 40.21 -25.70 -19.78
CA ALA A 267 39.55 -25.64 -18.47
C ALA A 267 38.03 -25.40 -18.58
N THR A 268 37.60 -24.68 -19.61
CA THR A 268 36.20 -24.28 -19.81
C THR A 268 35.34 -25.40 -20.42
N CYS A 269 35.86 -26.16 -21.40
CA CYS A 269 35.08 -27.17 -22.12
C CYS A 269 35.59 -28.61 -21.99
N GLY A 270 36.70 -28.83 -21.28
CA GLY A 270 37.37 -30.13 -21.21
C GLY A 270 37.86 -30.59 -22.58
N SER A 271 38.30 -29.65 -23.43
CA SER A 271 38.70 -29.89 -24.82
C SER A 271 37.60 -30.34 -25.79
N ARG A 272 36.32 -30.35 -25.39
CA ARG A 272 35.20 -30.68 -26.29
C ARG A 272 34.89 -29.59 -27.33
N GLY A 273 35.40 -28.38 -27.16
CA GLY A 273 35.11 -27.24 -28.04
C GLY A 273 33.71 -26.63 -27.88
N LEU A 274 32.81 -27.32 -27.17
CA LEU A 274 31.46 -26.90 -26.84
C LEU A 274 31.24 -26.87 -25.32
N ILE A 275 30.37 -25.99 -24.87
CA ILE A 275 29.86 -25.94 -23.50
C ILE A 275 28.34 -25.97 -23.52
N LYS A 276 27.72 -26.46 -22.44
CA LYS A 276 26.26 -26.48 -22.33
C LYS A 276 25.73 -25.05 -22.39
N CYS A 277 24.66 -24.84 -23.14
CA CYS A 277 23.96 -23.57 -23.14
C CYS A 277 23.34 -23.34 -21.75
N GLU A 278 23.67 -22.23 -21.10
CA GLU A 278 23.15 -21.90 -19.76
C GLU A 278 21.66 -21.57 -19.83
N THR A 279 21.20 -20.89 -20.88
CA THR A 279 19.81 -20.46 -21.06
C THR A 279 18.82 -21.63 -21.10
N CYS A 280 19.15 -22.72 -21.82
CA CYS A 280 18.31 -23.93 -21.90
C CYS A 280 18.87 -25.12 -21.13
N ARG A 281 19.96 -24.94 -20.38
CA ARG A 281 20.65 -25.98 -19.59
C ARG A 281 21.01 -27.25 -20.37
N GLY A 282 21.25 -27.14 -21.68
CA GLY A 282 21.53 -28.29 -22.54
C GLY A 282 20.35 -28.85 -23.32
N GLY A 283 19.11 -28.47 -23.01
CA GLY A 283 17.90 -29.04 -23.65
C GLY A 283 17.65 -28.56 -25.09
N GLY A 284 18.21 -27.40 -25.47
CA GLY A 284 18.03 -26.81 -26.80
C GLY A 284 16.71 -26.08 -27.00
N SER A 285 15.74 -26.24 -26.09
CA SER A 285 14.44 -25.58 -26.15
C SER A 285 14.10 -24.84 -24.85
N LEU A 286 13.19 -23.87 -24.97
CA LEU A 286 12.61 -23.12 -23.87
C LEU A 286 11.10 -23.31 -23.88
N LEU A 287 10.53 -23.54 -22.71
CA LEU A 287 9.09 -23.51 -22.50
C LEU A 287 8.71 -22.06 -22.21
N THR A 288 7.90 -21.49 -23.09
CA THR A 288 7.27 -20.19 -22.93
C THR A 288 5.85 -20.42 -22.43
N ARG A 289 5.41 -19.71 -21.39
CA ARG A 289 4.01 -19.75 -20.91
C ARG A 289 3.51 -18.36 -20.60
N GLN A 290 2.21 -18.15 -20.72
CA GLN A 290 1.59 -16.89 -20.32
C GLN A 290 1.10 -17.01 -18.89
N VAL A 291 1.40 -16.00 -18.08
CA VAL A 291 0.99 -15.92 -16.68
C VAL A 291 0.16 -14.66 -16.51
N ALA A 292 -1.04 -14.82 -15.97
CA ALA A 292 -1.87 -13.72 -15.54
C ALA A 292 -1.37 -13.21 -14.19
N LEU A 293 -1.04 -11.93 -14.15
CA LEU A 293 -0.71 -11.19 -12.96
C LEU A 293 -1.92 -10.37 -12.56
N VAL A 294 -2.55 -10.75 -11.45
CA VAL A 294 -3.82 -10.19 -10.99
C VAL A 294 -3.56 -9.38 -9.74
N ARG A 295 -4.04 -8.13 -9.71
CA ARG A 295 -3.88 -7.22 -8.58
C ARG A 295 -5.21 -6.68 -8.12
N TRP A 296 -5.47 -6.81 -6.84
CA TRP A 296 -6.59 -6.15 -6.17
C TRP A 296 -6.06 -5.00 -5.34
N LYS A 297 -6.68 -3.83 -5.48
CA LYS A 297 -6.24 -2.60 -4.81
C LYS A 297 -7.44 -1.81 -4.30
N THR A 298 -7.23 -1.08 -3.22
CA THR A 298 -8.18 -0.08 -2.73
C THR A 298 -7.59 1.30 -2.84
N LEU A 299 -8.24 2.17 -3.62
CA LEU A 299 -8.00 3.60 -3.56
C LEU A 299 -8.86 4.22 -2.47
N LEU A 300 -8.32 5.19 -1.76
CA LEU A 300 -8.99 5.87 -0.67
C LEU A 300 -8.99 7.37 -0.93
N ALA A 301 -10.17 7.93 -1.19
CA ALA A 301 -10.40 9.37 -1.13
C ALA A 301 -10.87 9.74 0.28
N ARG A 302 -10.35 10.83 0.84
CA ARG A 302 -10.71 11.29 2.19
C ARG A 302 -10.90 12.79 2.19
N LYS A 303 -11.94 13.23 2.89
CA LYS A 303 -12.23 14.63 3.11
C LYS A 303 -12.50 14.88 4.58
N VAL A 304 -12.02 16.02 5.06
CA VAL A 304 -12.27 16.49 6.42
C VAL A 304 -13.01 17.82 6.36
N SER A 305 -14.05 17.95 7.16
CA SER A 305 -14.71 19.22 7.42
C SER A 305 -14.60 19.53 8.92
N ALA A 306 -13.64 20.38 9.25
CA ALA A 306 -13.41 20.86 10.60
C ALA A 306 -14.03 22.26 10.80
N THR A 307 -14.64 22.47 11.96
CA THR A 307 -15.06 23.81 12.38
C THR A 307 -13.83 24.71 12.63
N SER A 308 -14.02 26.03 12.61
CA SER A 308 -12.95 27.00 12.90
C SER A 308 -12.26 26.76 14.24
N GLY A 309 -12.97 26.15 15.20
CA GLY A 309 -12.43 25.75 16.49
C GLY A 309 -11.31 24.71 16.40
N ALA A 310 -11.45 23.76 15.47
CA ALA A 310 -10.54 22.62 15.27
C ALA A 310 -9.56 22.80 14.10
N ALA A 311 -9.65 23.90 13.34
CA ALA A 311 -8.82 24.16 12.15
C ALA A 311 -7.29 24.21 12.40
N SER A 312 -6.85 24.30 13.66
CA SER A 312 -5.42 24.28 14.00
C SER A 312 -4.83 22.86 14.16
N VAL A 313 -5.69 21.84 14.13
CA VAL A 313 -5.33 20.43 14.21
C VAL A 313 -5.21 19.88 12.78
N PRO A 314 -4.11 19.20 12.44
CA PRO A 314 -3.93 18.59 11.12
C PRO A 314 -4.95 17.49 10.80
N ASP A 315 -5.34 17.41 9.52
CA ASP A 315 -6.32 16.43 9.03
C ASP A 315 -5.91 14.97 9.28
N ASP A 316 -4.61 14.65 9.24
CA ASP A 316 -4.11 13.30 9.50
C ASP A 316 -4.40 12.82 10.94
N VAL A 317 -4.54 13.74 11.89
CA VAL A 317 -4.96 13.43 13.26
C VAL A 317 -6.42 12.97 13.25
N PHE A 318 -7.31 13.68 12.55
CA PHE A 318 -8.72 13.31 12.44
C PHE A 318 -8.93 12.01 11.67
N HIS A 319 -8.10 11.76 10.65
CA HIS A 319 -8.12 10.52 9.88
C HIS A 319 -7.75 9.27 10.69
N ARG A 320 -6.97 9.41 11.78
CA ARG A 320 -6.61 8.30 12.67
C ARG A 320 -7.53 8.20 13.89
N ALA A 321 -8.18 9.31 14.26
CA ALA A 321 -9.05 9.38 15.41
C ALA A 321 -10.26 8.46 15.27
N LYS A 322 -10.66 7.85 16.39
CA LYS A 322 -11.90 7.08 16.45
C LYS A 322 -13.10 8.03 16.50
N GLY A 323 -14.05 7.84 15.60
CA GLY A 323 -15.29 8.61 15.52
C GLY A 323 -16.53 7.73 15.60
N MET A 324 -17.70 8.36 15.54
CA MET A 324 -18.99 7.71 15.38
C MET A 324 -19.36 7.70 13.89
N GLN A 325 -19.71 6.53 13.38
CA GLN A 325 -20.13 6.41 11.98
C GLN A 325 -21.58 6.88 11.82
N LEU A 326 -21.80 7.82 10.90
CA LEU A 326 -23.11 8.36 10.56
C LEU A 326 -23.71 7.63 9.35
N CYS A 327 -22.89 7.21 8.40
CA CYS A 327 -23.32 6.35 7.30
C CYS A 327 -22.23 5.34 6.90
N ASN A 328 -22.67 4.16 6.45
CA ASN A 328 -21.85 3.14 5.80
C ASN A 328 -22.62 2.58 4.61
N THR A 329 -22.30 3.02 3.40
CA THR A 329 -22.97 2.54 2.20
C THR A 329 -21.96 1.79 1.35
N GLN A 330 -22.32 0.58 0.96
CA GLN A 330 -21.52 -0.25 0.06
C GLN A 330 -22.32 -0.54 -1.21
N ALA A 331 -21.74 -0.27 -2.38
CA ALA A 331 -22.38 -0.46 -3.68
C ALA A 331 -21.33 -0.75 -4.76
N TYR A 332 -21.74 -1.14 -5.97
CA TYR A 332 -20.82 -1.17 -7.11
C TYR A 332 -20.21 0.21 -7.38
N GLN A 333 -21.05 1.24 -7.34
CA GLN A 333 -20.67 2.64 -7.38
C GLN A 333 -21.53 3.39 -6.36
N CYS A 334 -20.89 4.08 -5.41
CA CYS A 334 -21.59 4.82 -4.38
C CYS A 334 -22.11 6.15 -4.91
N THR A 335 -23.31 6.52 -4.49
CA THR A 335 -23.88 7.86 -4.65
C THR A 335 -23.80 8.62 -3.31
N PRO A 336 -23.94 9.95 -3.33
CA PRO A 336 -24.01 10.72 -2.09
C PRO A 336 -25.11 10.21 -1.16
N ALA A 337 -24.79 10.08 0.14
CA ALA A 337 -25.75 9.70 1.16
C ALA A 337 -26.75 10.83 1.43
N PHE A 338 -27.98 10.46 1.76
CA PHE A 338 -29.04 11.39 2.10
C PHE A 338 -29.26 11.49 3.61
N PHE A 339 -29.22 12.70 4.14
CA PHE A 339 -29.48 13.03 5.54
C PHE A 339 -30.67 13.98 5.61
N ALA A 340 -31.84 13.48 6.04
CA ALA A 340 -33.11 14.22 5.99
C ALA A 340 -33.03 15.60 6.66
N ASP A 341 -32.35 15.65 7.81
CA ASP A 341 -32.32 16.83 8.66
C ASP A 341 -31.00 17.60 8.56
N SER A 342 -30.13 17.32 7.58
CA SER A 342 -28.83 18.00 7.49
C SER A 342 -28.40 18.32 6.06
N TYR A 343 -28.62 19.57 5.66
CA TYR A 343 -28.09 20.11 4.40
C TYR A 343 -26.55 19.99 4.33
N PHE A 344 -25.88 20.28 5.45
CA PHE A 344 -24.43 20.20 5.56
C PHE A 344 -23.91 18.78 5.24
N LEU A 345 -24.49 17.74 5.85
CA LEU A 345 -24.05 16.36 5.62
C LEU A 345 -24.35 15.89 4.20
N ASN A 346 -25.47 16.29 3.60
CA ASN A 346 -25.76 16.00 2.19
C ASN A 346 -24.72 16.61 1.25
N LYS A 347 -24.36 17.88 1.49
CA LYS A 347 -23.35 18.59 0.70
C LYS A 347 -21.97 17.95 0.90
N PHE A 348 -21.58 17.71 2.15
CA PHE A 348 -20.30 17.09 2.49
C PHE A 348 -20.18 15.70 1.86
N SER A 349 -21.23 14.88 1.95
CA SER A 349 -21.27 13.58 1.27
C SER A 349 -21.10 13.70 -0.23
N SER A 350 -21.70 14.71 -0.87
CA SER A 350 -21.54 14.94 -2.31
C SER A 350 -20.11 15.33 -2.66
N GLU A 351 -19.48 16.15 -1.83
CA GLU A 351 -18.08 16.57 -2.01
C GLU A 351 -17.10 15.40 -1.87
N VAL A 352 -17.33 14.47 -0.92
CA VAL A 352 -16.52 13.25 -0.77
C VAL A 352 -16.63 12.37 -2.01
N ILE A 353 -17.84 12.18 -2.54
CA ILE A 353 -18.05 11.40 -3.77
C ILE A 353 -17.43 12.08 -5.00
N ALA A 354 -17.40 13.41 -5.04
CA ALA A 354 -16.75 14.16 -6.12
C ALA A 354 -15.22 14.01 -6.12
N GLU A 355 -14.61 13.67 -4.97
CA GLU A 355 -13.18 13.38 -4.83
C GLU A 355 -12.81 11.93 -5.19
N ARG A 356 -13.73 11.18 -5.81
CA ARG A 356 -13.49 9.81 -6.29
C ARG A 356 -12.17 9.71 -7.06
N ALA A 357 -11.31 8.82 -6.60
CA ALA A 357 -10.01 8.58 -7.21
C ALA A 357 -10.18 7.99 -8.62
N SER A 358 -9.31 8.40 -9.54
CA SER A 358 -9.28 7.84 -10.90
C SER A 358 -8.78 6.40 -10.88
N VAL A 359 -9.57 5.49 -11.41
CA VAL A 359 -9.22 4.08 -11.56
C VAL A 359 -8.64 3.86 -12.96
N PRO A 360 -7.56 3.07 -13.12
CA PRO A 360 -6.99 2.78 -14.43
C PRO A 360 -8.04 2.22 -15.41
N PRO A 361 -8.06 2.66 -16.69
CA PRO A 361 -9.10 2.24 -17.65
C PRO A 361 -9.14 0.73 -17.94
N THR A 362 -8.03 0.03 -17.71
CA THR A 362 -7.90 -1.42 -17.88
C THR A 362 -8.38 -2.22 -16.67
N ALA A 363 -8.67 -1.55 -15.54
CA ALA A 363 -9.15 -2.18 -14.34
C ALA A 363 -10.66 -2.35 -14.33
N ARG A 364 -11.15 -3.31 -13.53
CA ARG A 364 -12.57 -3.48 -13.23
C ARG A 364 -12.85 -3.06 -11.80
N VAL A 365 -13.69 -2.04 -11.62
CA VAL A 365 -14.22 -1.68 -10.31
C VAL A 365 -15.10 -2.83 -9.82
N ILE A 366 -14.89 -3.26 -8.58
CA ILE A 366 -15.66 -4.33 -7.95
C ILE A 366 -16.70 -3.72 -7.04
N CYS A 367 -16.27 -2.81 -6.16
CA CYS A 367 -17.12 -2.28 -5.12
C CYS A 367 -16.55 -0.96 -4.57
N GLU A 368 -17.44 -0.06 -4.19
CA GLU A 368 -17.13 1.13 -3.42
C GLU A 368 -17.76 1.05 -2.02
N ARG A 369 -17.08 1.66 -1.05
CA ARG A 369 -17.60 1.90 0.30
C ARG A 369 -17.48 3.38 0.64
N HIS A 370 -18.63 4.00 0.86
CA HIS A 370 -18.77 5.39 1.26
C HIS A 370 -19.12 5.47 2.74
N THR A 371 -18.29 6.19 3.50
CA THR A 371 -18.46 6.35 4.94
C THR A 371 -18.40 7.82 5.30
N ILE A 372 -19.38 8.28 6.09
CA ILE A 372 -19.34 9.57 6.77
C ILE A 372 -19.31 9.29 8.26
N SER A 373 -18.39 9.93 8.98
CA SER A 373 -18.21 9.80 10.40
C SER A 373 -18.04 11.17 11.06
N VAL A 374 -18.40 11.26 12.32
CA VAL A 374 -18.13 12.42 13.17
C VAL A 374 -17.09 12.05 14.21
N VAL A 375 -16.02 12.83 14.26
CA VAL A 375 -14.98 12.78 15.28
C VAL A 375 -15.34 13.86 16.31
N PRO A 376 -15.73 13.49 17.54
CA PRO A 376 -15.94 14.47 18.59
C PRO A 376 -14.61 15.14 18.92
N VAL A 377 -14.60 16.47 18.97
CA VAL A 377 -13.40 17.25 19.28
C VAL A 377 -13.77 18.31 20.29
N THR A 378 -13.09 18.33 21.44
CA THR A 378 -13.30 19.37 22.46
C THR A 378 -12.05 20.23 22.54
N ARG A 379 -12.18 21.53 22.28
CA ARG A 379 -11.11 22.51 22.49
C ARG A 379 -11.19 23.04 23.92
N VAL A 380 -10.11 22.88 24.66
CA VAL A 380 -10.00 23.37 26.03
C VAL A 380 -8.98 24.51 26.04
N THR A 381 -9.39 25.66 26.57
CA THR A 381 -8.52 26.81 26.77
C THR A 381 -8.28 27.02 28.25
N MET A 382 -7.01 26.94 28.66
CA MET A 382 -6.61 27.18 30.04
C MET A 382 -5.87 28.52 30.16
N THR A 383 -6.11 29.24 31.25
CA THR A 383 -5.51 30.55 31.51
C THR A 383 -4.89 30.63 32.90
N ARG A 384 -3.82 31.43 33.01
CA ARG A 384 -3.25 31.87 34.28
C ARG A 384 -2.64 33.25 34.09
N GLN A 385 -3.14 34.23 34.86
CA GLN A 385 -2.73 35.63 34.73
C GLN A 385 -2.85 36.11 33.26
N ARG A 386 -1.75 36.55 32.63
CA ARG A 386 -1.71 37.02 31.24
C ARG A 386 -1.31 35.94 30.22
N ARG A 387 -1.26 34.67 30.62
CA ARG A 387 -0.88 33.55 29.75
C ARG A 387 -2.06 32.63 29.53
N SER A 388 -2.17 32.10 28.31
CA SER A 388 -3.15 31.09 27.93
C SER A 388 -2.49 30.04 27.02
N PHE A 389 -3.05 28.84 27.02
CA PHE A 389 -2.80 27.84 25.98
C PHE A 389 -4.07 27.04 25.76
N SER A 390 -4.18 26.44 24.59
CA SER A 390 -5.31 25.56 24.25
C SER A 390 -4.80 24.19 23.83
N PHE A 391 -5.62 23.18 24.06
CA PHE A 391 -5.40 21.82 23.60
C PHE A 391 -6.73 21.20 23.18
N TYR A 392 -6.64 20.04 22.54
CA TYR A 392 -7.76 19.37 21.93
C TYR A 392 -7.87 17.96 22.51
N ILE A 393 -9.09 17.53 22.79
CA ILE A 393 -9.42 16.15 23.12
C ILE A 393 -10.15 15.60 21.90
N ILE A 394 -9.61 14.56 21.27
CA ILE A 394 -10.00 14.13 19.92
C ILE A 394 -10.51 12.69 19.95
N GLY A 395 -11.65 12.50 19.30
CA GLY A 395 -12.26 11.21 19.07
C GLY A 395 -12.88 10.58 20.31
N THR A 396 -13.54 9.46 20.10
CA THR A 396 -14.10 8.64 21.20
C THR A 396 -13.01 7.98 22.03
N GLY A 397 -11.79 7.90 21.51
CA GLY A 397 -10.58 7.49 22.24
C GLY A 397 -10.05 8.56 23.21
N ARG A 398 -10.59 9.78 23.20
CA ARG A 398 -10.20 10.90 24.06
C ARG A 398 -8.69 11.23 24.00
N GLU A 399 -8.11 11.16 22.80
CA GLU A 399 -6.69 11.43 22.59
C GLU A 399 -6.40 12.93 22.72
N VAL A 400 -5.37 13.29 23.49
CA VAL A 400 -4.99 14.70 23.65
C VAL A 400 -4.06 15.13 22.53
N TYR A 401 -4.47 16.14 21.77
CA TYR A 401 -3.62 16.84 20.83
C TYR A 401 -3.29 18.23 21.35
N LEU A 402 -2.00 18.53 21.45
CA LEU A 402 -1.50 19.79 21.96
C LEU A 402 -0.37 20.25 21.04
N LYS A 403 -0.58 21.40 20.37
CA LYS A 403 0.44 22.04 19.55
C LYS A 403 1.61 22.48 20.43
N ASP A 404 2.79 22.72 19.85
CA ASP A 404 4.03 23.01 20.58
C ASP A 404 4.10 24.32 21.42
N SER A 405 3.00 24.77 22.01
CA SER A 405 2.90 25.98 22.81
C SER A 405 2.63 25.71 24.30
N TYR A 406 2.95 24.51 24.82
CA TYR A 406 2.78 24.22 26.25
C TYR A 406 3.60 25.19 27.14
N PRO A 407 3.00 25.86 28.13
CA PRO A 407 3.61 27.02 28.80
C PRO A 407 4.72 26.68 29.80
N SER A 408 4.90 25.42 30.19
CA SER A 408 5.96 24.98 31.10
C SER A 408 6.84 23.94 30.42
N ARG A 409 7.77 24.42 29.60
CA ARG A 409 8.81 23.60 28.96
C ARG A 409 10.14 23.81 29.67
N PHE A 410 10.71 22.76 30.24
CA PHE A 410 12.00 22.81 30.89
C PHE A 410 12.75 21.49 30.65
N CYS A 411 13.84 21.53 29.90
CA CYS A 411 14.73 20.37 29.65
C CYS A 411 16.06 20.60 30.39
N TRP A 412 16.46 19.69 31.28
CA TRP A 412 17.74 19.75 32.01
C TRP A 412 18.94 19.22 31.17
N GLY A 413 18.90 19.29 29.84
CA GLY A 413 20.01 18.85 28.97
C GLY A 413 20.28 17.34 28.89
N LEU A 414 19.55 16.51 29.65
CA LEU A 414 19.69 15.05 29.67
C LEU A 414 18.51 14.29 29.04
N CYS A 415 17.56 14.99 28.41
CA CYS A 415 16.44 14.31 27.74
C CYS A 415 16.80 13.96 26.27
N PRO A 416 16.49 12.73 25.80
CA PRO A 416 16.65 12.32 24.39
C PRO A 416 15.94 13.21 23.34
N CYS A 417 15.03 14.09 23.76
CA CYS A 417 14.29 14.98 22.86
C CYS A 417 15.14 16.06 22.17
N LEU A 418 16.40 16.27 22.58
CA LEU A 418 17.33 17.20 21.94
C LEU A 418 17.72 16.79 20.50
N GLU A 419 17.54 15.52 20.12
CA GLU A 419 17.77 15.08 18.73
C GLU A 419 16.63 15.47 17.77
N TRP A 420 15.41 15.68 18.27
CA TRP A 420 14.24 16.06 17.45
C TRP A 420 14.18 17.56 17.09
N LEU A 421 15.00 18.40 17.73
CA LEU A 421 15.09 19.85 17.46
C LEU A 421 16.16 20.22 16.41
N LYS A 422 16.80 19.22 15.78
CA LYS A 422 17.68 19.42 14.62
C LYS A 422 16.95 19.05 13.32
N LEU A 423 16.10 19.94 12.82
CA LEU A 423 15.69 20.03 11.41
C LEU A 423 15.33 21.47 11.07
#